data_AF-A0A947FP15-F1
#
_entry.id   AF-A0A947FP15-F1
#
_cell.length_a   1.000
_cell.length_b   1.000
_cell.length_c   1.000
_cell.angle_alpha   90.00
_cell.angle_beta   90.00
_cell.angle_gamma   90.00
#
_symmetry.space_group_name_H-M   'P 1'
#
loop_
_entity.id
_entity.type
_entity.pdbx_description
1 polymer ?
#
loop_
_entity_poly.entity_id
_entity_poly.type
_entity_poly.pdbx_seq_one_letter_code
_entity_poly.pdbx_strand_id
1 'polypeptide(L)'
;SVSFHTPEELFAFVAAGGGCDSIPDEVEEIQMVFLQPDHANTKNPIADKRVTLELGMVFITGPLSEIVQTAEQLIDKAGRGELSESFLRVIHVPG
;
A
#
# COMPACT_ATOMS: atom_id res chain seq x y z
N SER A 1 10.55 -5.47 4.59
CA SER A 1 9.10 -5.26 4.54
C SER A 1 8.72 -4.16 5.52
N VAL A 2 7.65 -3.42 5.24
CA VAL A 2 7.08 -2.39 6.10
C VAL A 2 5.68 -2.83 6.50
N SER A 3 5.26 -2.60 7.75
CA SER A 3 3.96 -3.03 8.26
C SER A 3 3.12 -1.86 8.71
N PHE A 4 1.81 -1.97 8.50
CA PHE A 4 0.83 -0.92 8.76
C PHE A 4 -0.38 -1.52 9.49
N HIS A 5 -1.00 -0.74 10.36
CA HIS A 5 -2.29 -1.07 10.96
C HIS A 5 -3.44 -0.49 10.16
N THR A 6 -3.22 0.66 9.50
CA THR A 6 -4.26 1.37 8.77
C THR A 6 -3.77 1.94 7.44
N PRO A 7 -4.66 2.17 6.46
CA PRO A 7 -4.30 2.77 5.18
C PRO A 7 -3.65 4.15 5.33
N GLU A 8 -4.02 4.93 6.35
CA GLU A 8 -3.44 6.25 6.60
C GLU A 8 -1.93 6.17 6.88
N GLU A 9 -1.48 5.14 7.61
CA GLU A 9 -0.05 4.93 7.85
C GLU A 9 0.70 4.61 6.55
N LEU A 10 0.09 3.80 5.68
CA LEU A 10 0.64 3.50 4.35
C LEU A 10 0.73 4.78 3.51
N PHE A 11 -0.32 5.60 3.47
CA PHE A 11 -0.31 6.84 2.68
C PHE A 11 0.64 7.89 3.23
N ALA A 12 0.81 7.98 4.55
CA ALA A 12 1.86 8.80 5.14
C ALA A 12 3.26 8.31 4.74
N PHE A 13 3.44 7.00 4.57
CA PHE A 13 4.70 6.41 4.14
C PHE A 13 5.02 6.69 2.66
N VAL A 14 4.03 6.65 1.77
CA VAL A 14 4.21 6.84 0.32
C VAL A 14 3.99 8.27 -0.19
N ALA A 15 3.67 9.21 0.71
CA ALA A 15 3.61 10.64 0.41
C ALA A 15 5.01 11.23 0.18
N ALA A 16 5.08 12.40 -0.46
CA ALA A 16 6.33 13.14 -0.66
C ALA A 16 7.02 13.47 0.68
N GLY A 17 8.31 13.16 0.78
CA GLY A 17 9.08 13.27 2.03
C GLY A 17 8.77 12.16 3.06
N GLY A 18 7.97 11.16 2.66
CA GLY A 18 7.65 9.99 3.46
C GLY A 18 8.76 8.93 3.46
N GLY A 19 8.50 7.83 4.16
CA GLY A 19 9.48 6.75 4.30
C GLY A 19 9.83 6.03 2.98
N CYS A 20 8.96 6.11 1.97
CA CYS A 20 9.24 5.55 0.65
C CYS A 20 10.43 6.23 -0.05
N ASP A 21 10.65 7.52 0.19
CA ASP A 21 11.77 8.26 -0.40
C ASP A 21 13.13 7.91 0.23
N SER A 22 13.11 7.20 1.36
CA SER A 22 14.32 6.70 2.02
C SER A 22 14.66 5.26 1.62
N ILE A 23 13.84 4.61 0.78
CA ILE A 23 14.11 3.25 0.29
C ILE A 23 15.24 3.34 -0.75
N PRO A 24 16.32 2.55 -0.60
CA PRO A 24 17.40 2.51 -1.59
C PRO A 24 16.88 2.08 -2.98
N ASP A 25 17.50 2.59 -4.05
CA ASP A 25 17.16 2.18 -5.42
C ASP A 25 17.51 0.71 -5.72
N GLU A 26 18.27 0.04 -4.84
CA GLU A 26 18.77 -1.34 -5.01
C GLU A 26 17.78 -2.42 -4.53
N VAL A 27 16.55 -2.05 -4.15
CA VAL A 27 15.58 -3.03 -3.64
C VAL A 27 14.82 -3.67 -4.81
N GLU A 28 14.96 -5.00 -4.95
CA GLU A 28 14.26 -5.78 -5.99
C GLU A 28 12.74 -5.86 -5.75
N GLU A 29 12.31 -5.87 -4.48
CA GLU A 29 10.90 -5.95 -4.09
C GLU A 29 10.59 -5.19 -2.79
N ILE A 30 9.49 -4.43 -2.79
CA ILE A 30 8.98 -3.70 -1.63
C ILE A 30 7.73 -4.41 -1.10
N GLN A 31 7.88 -5.04 0.06
CA GLN A 31 6.80 -5.76 0.74
C GLN A 31 6.15 -4.85 1.79
N MET A 32 4.87 -4.51 1.60
CA MET A 32 4.02 -3.73 2.49
C MET A 32 2.92 -4.64 3.07
N VAL A 33 2.73 -4.63 4.40
CA VAL A 33 1.85 -5.60 5.05
C VAL A 33 0.89 -4.90 6.01
N PHE A 34 -0.41 -4.98 5.74
CA PHE A 34 -1.43 -4.68 6.74
C PHE A 34 -1.50 -5.82 7.77
N LEU A 35 -1.43 -5.44 9.03
CA LEU A 35 -1.61 -6.35 10.15
C LEU A 35 -3.08 -6.79 10.23
N GLN A 36 -3.31 -7.97 10.79
CA GLN A 36 -4.69 -8.45 10.98
C GLN A 36 -5.42 -7.54 11.97
N PRO A 37 -6.72 -7.29 11.72
CA PRO A 37 -7.54 -6.54 12.67
C PRO A 37 -7.70 -7.32 13.98
N ASP A 38 -7.73 -6.60 15.11
CA ASP A 38 -7.89 -7.19 16.45
C ASP A 38 -9.20 -7.97 16.63
N HIS A 39 -10.21 -7.66 15.80
CA HIS A 39 -11.53 -8.28 15.84
C HIS A 39 -11.96 -8.76 14.46
N ALA A 40 -12.24 -10.06 14.35
CA ALA A 40 -12.72 -10.67 13.12
C ALA A 40 -14.13 -10.17 12.75
N ASN A 41 -14.32 -9.87 11.47
CA ASN A 41 -15.58 -9.48 10.87
C ASN A 41 -16.51 -10.69 10.70
N THR A 42 -17.33 -10.93 11.71
CA THR A 42 -18.30 -12.04 11.72
C THR A 42 -19.46 -11.82 10.75
N LYS A 43 -19.72 -10.59 10.31
CA LYS A 43 -20.80 -10.25 9.38
C LYS A 43 -20.36 -10.44 7.92
N ASN A 44 -19.12 -10.13 7.60
CA ASN A 44 -18.53 -10.34 6.28
C ASN A 44 -17.10 -10.92 6.41
N PRO A 45 -16.97 -12.25 6.62
CA PRO A 45 -15.66 -12.89 6.77
C PRO A 45 -14.79 -12.82 5.52
N ILE A 46 -15.37 -12.53 4.34
CA ILE A 46 -14.63 -12.39 3.10
C ILE A 46 -13.81 -11.09 3.11
N ALA A 47 -14.27 -10.04 3.79
CA ALA A 47 -13.54 -8.78 3.94
C ALA A 47 -12.18 -8.98 4.64
N ASP A 48 -12.10 -9.93 5.55
CA ASP A 48 -10.89 -10.22 6.32
C ASP A 48 -9.95 -11.22 5.62
N LYS A 49 -10.34 -11.75 4.45
CA LYS A 49 -9.46 -12.66 3.71
C LYS A 49 -8.18 -11.94 3.34
N ARG A 50 -7.06 -12.58 3.67
CA ARG A 50 -5.74 -12.09 3.31
C ARG A 50 -5.53 -12.23 1.80
N VAL A 51 -5.28 -11.10 1.15
CA VAL A 51 -4.98 -11.01 -0.29
C VAL A 51 -3.72 -10.15 -0.48
N THR A 52 -3.13 -10.22 -1.67
CA THR A 52 -1.98 -9.39 -2.06
C THR A 52 -2.35 -8.62 -3.32
N LEU A 53 -2.15 -7.30 -3.27
CA LEU A 53 -2.16 -6.43 -4.43
C LEU A 53 -0.71 -6.27 -4.92
N GLU A 54 -0.49 -6.55 -6.20
CA GLU A 54 0.80 -6.43 -6.86
C GLU A 54 0.80 -5.20 -7.77
N LEU A 55 1.76 -4.31 -7.56
CA LEU A 55 1.94 -3.05 -8.28
C LEU A 55 3.42 -2.88 -8.64
N GLY A 56 3.82 -3.40 -9.81
CA GLY A 56 5.23 -3.35 -10.24
C GLY A 56 6.13 -4.07 -9.24
N MET A 57 7.01 -3.32 -8.55
CA MET A 57 7.90 -3.87 -7.52
C MET A 57 7.31 -3.83 -6.11
N VAL A 58 6.09 -3.30 -5.93
CA VAL A 58 5.42 -3.17 -4.63
C VAL A 58 4.35 -4.24 -4.47
N PHE A 59 4.43 -4.97 -3.35
CA PHE A 59 3.43 -5.95 -2.94
C PHE A 59 2.77 -5.49 -1.66
N ILE A 60 1.45 -5.25 -1.69
CA ILE A 60 0.67 -4.85 -0.52
C ILE A 60 -0.20 -6.03 -0.10
N THR A 61 0.08 -6.62 1.06
CA THR A 61 -0.66 -7.77 1.58
C THR A 61 -1.51 -7.38 2.78
N GLY A 62 -2.78 -7.75 2.79
CA GLY A 62 -3.69 -7.36 3.88
C GLY A 62 -5.07 -7.98 3.77
N PRO A 63 -6.00 -7.61 4.67
CA PRO A 63 -7.43 -7.90 4.51
C PRO A 63 -7.95 -7.37 3.16
N LEU A 64 -8.83 -8.12 2.51
CA LEU A 64 -9.43 -7.72 1.23
C LEU A 64 -10.07 -6.32 1.28
N SER A 65 -10.75 -5.97 2.37
CA SER A 65 -11.34 -4.63 2.54
C SER A 65 -10.28 -3.52 2.50
N GLU A 66 -9.19 -3.71 3.23
CA GLU A 66 -8.07 -2.75 3.28
C GLU A 66 -7.40 -2.62 1.92
N ILE A 67 -7.23 -3.75 1.21
CA ILE A 67 -6.60 -3.77 -0.11
C ILE A 67 -7.46 -3.04 -1.14
N VAL A 68 -8.77 -3.28 -1.17
CA VAL A 68 -9.68 -2.59 -2.09
C VAL A 68 -9.69 -1.09 -1.80
N GLN A 69 -9.83 -0.70 -0.53
CA GLN A 69 -9.81 0.71 -0.12
C GLN A 69 -8.47 1.38 -0.45
N THR A 70 -7.35 0.68 -0.27
CA THR A 70 -6.02 1.17 -0.62
C THR A 70 -5.88 1.36 -2.12
N ALA A 71 -6.36 0.42 -2.94
CA ALA A 71 -6.32 0.52 -4.39
C ALA A 71 -7.11 1.73 -4.92
N GLU A 72 -8.31 1.97 -4.40
CA GLU A 72 -9.13 3.14 -4.76
C GLU A 72 -8.42 4.47 -4.41
N GLN A 73 -7.87 4.56 -3.19
CA GLN A 73 -7.14 5.75 -2.75
C GLN A 73 -5.83 5.96 -3.50
N LEU A 74 -5.11 4.90 -3.87
CA LEU A 74 -3.90 5.00 -4.69
C LEU A 74 -4.20 5.65 -6.04
N ILE A 75 -5.30 5.27 -6.69
CA ILE A 75 -5.73 5.87 -7.97
C ILE A 75 -6.08 7.35 -7.78
N ASP A 76 -6.89 7.69 -6.78
CA ASP A 76 -7.28 9.08 -6.52
C ASP A 76 -6.06 9.95 -6.17
N LYS A 77 -5.16 9.47 -5.30
CA LYS A 77 -3.96 10.20 -4.88
C LYS A 77 -2.92 10.33 -5.99
N ALA A 78 -2.77 9.31 -6.84
CA ALA A 78 -1.93 9.41 -8.04
C ALA A 78 -2.45 10.53 -8.97
N GLY A 79 -3.76 10.59 -9.21
CA GLY A 79 -4.39 11.64 -10.02
C GLY A 79 -4.26 13.04 -9.44
N ARG A 80 -4.06 13.18 -8.13
CA ARG A 80 -3.84 14.45 -7.42
C ARG A 80 -2.37 14.85 -7.27
N GLY A 81 -1.42 13.96 -7.61
CA GLY A 81 0.01 14.18 -7.38
C GLY A 81 0.41 14.14 -5.90
N GLU A 82 -0.33 13.38 -5.08
CA GLU A 82 -0.08 13.24 -3.63
C GLU A 82 0.87 12.07 -3.27
N LEU A 83 1.24 11.26 -4.26
CA LEU A 83 2.20 10.16 -4.11
C LEU A 83 3.61 10.65 -4.43
N SER A 84 4.61 10.11 -3.74
CA SER A 84 6.00 10.48 -4.01
C SER A 84 6.48 9.99 -5.38
N GLU A 85 7.41 10.72 -6.00
CA GLU A 85 8.00 10.31 -7.28
C GLU A 85 8.69 8.95 -7.15
N SER A 86 9.37 8.70 -6.04
CA SER A 86 10.01 7.41 -5.73
C SER A 86 8.98 6.28 -5.75
N PHE A 87 7.83 6.49 -5.10
CA PHE A 87 6.76 5.50 -5.06
C PHE A 87 6.16 5.25 -6.45
N LEU A 88 5.86 6.32 -7.22
CA LEU A 88 5.32 6.21 -8.58
C LEU A 88 6.26 5.43 -9.52
N ARG A 89 7.58 5.60 -9.33
CA ARG A 89 8.61 4.91 -10.11
C ARG A 89 8.63 3.40 -9.85
N VAL A 90 8.50 2.99 -8.59
CA VAL A 90 8.55 1.56 -8.22
C VAL A 90 7.25 0.81 -8.55
N ILE A 91 6.10 1.50 -8.62
CA ILE A 91 4.82 0.92 -9.05
C ILE A 91 4.58 0.94 -10.57
N HIS A 92 5.58 1.36 -11.36
CA HIS A 92 5.51 1.37 -12.83
C HIS A 92 4.43 2.28 -13.43
N VAL A 93 4.29 3.52 -12.94
CA VAL A 93 3.68 4.58 -13.76
C VAL A 93 4.80 5.19 -14.62
N PRO A 94 4.84 4.95 -15.95
CA PRO A 94 5.78 5.68 -16.80
C PRO A 94 5.46 7.18 -16.72
N GLY A 95 6.45 7.97 -16.31
CA GLY A 95 6.39 9.44 -16.33
C GLY A 95 6.31 10.01 -17.74
#